data_AF-A0A1X9T130-F1
#
_entry.id   AF-A0A1X9T130-F1
#
_cell.length_a   1.000
_cell.length_b   1.000
_cell.length_c   1.000
_cell.angle_alpha   90.00
_cell.angle_beta   90.00
_cell.angle_gamma   90.00
#
_symmetry.space_group_name_H-M   'P 1'
#
loop_
_entity.id
_entity.type
_entity.pdbx_description
1 polymer ?
#
loop_
_entity_poly.entity_id
_entity_poly.type
_entity_poly.pdbx_seq_one_letter_code
_entity_poly.pdbx_strand_id
1 'polypeptide(L)'
;MDNRVCNIFNQHKILLKNLKTLDIKEFSKKRNYQLYLGVDSSGFYNLLFFRESKSRFVNKELEELKKISQLVKSKFDINIVKFGLFYNSAICSKVIKSNLDWKFYDFM
;
A
#
# COMPACT_ATOMS: atom_id res chain seq x y z
N MET A 1 -4.08 -15.33 8.57
CA MET A 1 -3.28 -14.18 8.10
C MET A 1 -2.13 -14.72 7.31
N ASP A 2 -1.84 -14.14 6.15
CA ASP A 2 -0.74 -14.59 5.29
C ASP A 2 0.60 -14.30 6.00
N ASN A 3 1.34 -15.35 6.38
CA ASN A 3 2.55 -15.22 7.21
C ASN A 3 3.61 -14.28 6.60
N ARG A 4 3.59 -14.09 5.28
CA ARG A 4 4.53 -13.22 4.55
C ARG A 4 4.36 -11.75 4.92
N VAL A 5 3.12 -11.28 4.99
CA VAL A 5 2.80 -9.88 5.28
C VAL A 5 3.15 -9.52 6.72
N CYS A 6 2.88 -10.45 7.65
CA CYS A 6 3.28 -10.29 9.05
C CYS A 6 4.81 -10.19 9.18
N ASN A 7 5.56 -11.03 8.46
CA ASN A 7 7.02 -10.99 8.46
C ASN A 7 7.56 -9.67 7.90
N ILE A 8 7.01 -9.18 6.78
CA ILE A 8 7.42 -7.92 6.16
C ILE A 8 7.13 -6.74 7.09
N PHE A 9 5.96 -6.70 7.72
CA PHE A 9 5.67 -5.66 8.73
C PHE A 9 6.63 -5.73 9.91
N ASN A 10 6.96 -6.92 10.38
CA ASN A 10 7.92 -7.09 11.46
C ASN A 10 9.33 -6.63 11.07
N GLN A 11 9.80 -6.97 9.86
CA GLN A 11 11.10 -6.54 9.33
C GLN A 11 11.19 -5.00 9.20
N HIS A 12 10.12 -4.36 8.74
CA HIS A 12 10.06 -2.90 8.61
C HIS A 12 9.61 -2.18 9.89
N LYS A 13 9.43 -2.90 11.01
CA LYS A 13 8.92 -2.38 12.30
C LYS A 13 7.59 -1.61 12.18
N ILE A 14 6.71 -2.06 11.30
CA ILE A 14 5.40 -1.47 11.07
C ILE A 14 4.41 -2.16 12.01
N LEU A 15 3.99 -1.46 13.06
CA LEU A 15 2.92 -1.91 13.94
C LEU A 15 1.59 -1.26 13.54
N LEU A 16 0.69 -2.06 12.99
CA LEU A 16 -0.68 -1.66 12.69
C LEU A 16 -1.66 -2.53 13.47
N LYS A 17 -2.55 -1.88 14.21
CA LYS A 17 -3.74 -2.46 14.83
C LYS A 17 -4.86 -2.56 13.80
N ASN A 18 -5.80 -3.50 13.99
CA ASN A 18 -6.95 -3.70 13.10
C ASN A 18 -6.58 -3.82 11.61
N LEU A 19 -5.57 -4.64 11.30
CA LEU A 19 -5.20 -4.91 9.92
C LEU A 19 -6.34 -5.61 9.18
N LYS A 20 -6.93 -4.92 8.22
CA LYS A 20 -8.01 -5.36 7.36
C LYS A 20 -7.49 -5.51 5.94
N THR A 21 -7.61 -6.70 5.38
CA THR A 21 -7.26 -6.94 3.98
C THR A 21 -8.43 -6.50 3.12
N LEU A 22 -8.16 -5.71 2.08
CA LEU A 22 -9.12 -5.24 1.10
C LEU A 22 -8.79 -5.84 -0.26
N ASP A 23 -9.80 -6.35 -0.95
CA ASP A 23 -9.62 -6.87 -2.30
C ASP A 23 -9.65 -5.70 -3.29
N ILE A 24 -8.57 -5.53 -4.06
CA ILE A 24 -8.50 -4.45 -5.05
C ILE A 24 -9.59 -4.57 -6.11
N LYS A 25 -10.15 -5.76 -6.37
CA LYS A 25 -11.20 -5.96 -7.39
C LYS A 25 -12.42 -5.09 -7.14
N GLU A 26 -12.70 -4.71 -5.90
CA GLU A 26 -13.78 -3.80 -5.56
C GLU A 26 -13.52 -2.35 -6.00
N PHE A 27 -12.26 -1.99 -6.24
CA PHE A 27 -11.83 -0.62 -6.53
C PHE A 27 -11.20 -0.46 -7.92
N SER A 28 -10.64 -1.53 -8.49
CA SER A 28 -10.00 -1.52 -9.81
C SER A 28 -9.97 -2.91 -10.45
N LYS A 29 -9.94 -2.96 -11.79
CA LYS A 29 -9.87 -4.21 -12.58
C LYS A 29 -8.52 -4.93 -12.46
N LYS A 30 -7.50 -4.33 -11.84
CA LYS A 30 -6.17 -4.96 -11.69
C LYS A 30 -6.16 -5.98 -10.56
N ARG A 31 -5.83 -7.24 -10.87
CA ARG A 31 -5.87 -8.36 -9.92
C ARG A 31 -4.57 -8.61 -9.12
N ASN A 32 -3.50 -7.85 -9.37
CA ASN A 32 -2.16 -8.13 -8.83
C ASN A 32 -1.75 -7.27 -7.63
N TYR A 33 -2.70 -6.59 -6.99
CA TYR A 33 -2.42 -5.80 -5.80
C TYR A 33 -3.29 -6.26 -4.65
N GLN A 34 -2.72 -6.24 -3.47
CA GLN A 34 -3.41 -6.57 -2.24
C GLN A 34 -3.33 -5.37 -1.32
N LEU A 35 -4.49 -4.92 -0.85
CA LEU A 35 -4.57 -3.74 0.01
C LEU A 35 -4.70 -4.20 1.46
N TYR A 36 -3.99 -3.53 2.34
CA TYR A 36 -4.05 -3.74 3.77
C TYR A 36 -4.28 -2.41 4.43
N LEU A 37 -5.46 -2.23 5.01
CA LEU A 37 -5.80 -1.09 5.81
C LEU A 37 -5.49 -1.42 7.27
N GLY A 38 -4.73 -0.61 7.97
CA GLY A 38 -4.51 -0.77 9.41
C GLY A 38 -4.48 0.57 10.11
N VAL A 39 -4.46 0.54 11.43
CA VAL A 39 -4.45 1.72 12.29
C VAL A 39 -3.13 1.75 13.05
N ASP A 40 -2.38 2.83 12.94
CA ASP A 40 -1.13 3.02 13.68
C ASP A 40 -1.39 3.15 15.19
N SER A 41 -0.36 3.04 16.02
CA SER A 41 -0.49 3.24 17.46
C SER A 41 -0.99 4.64 17.82
N SER A 42 -0.77 5.63 16.95
CA SER A 42 -1.32 6.98 17.08
C SER A 42 -2.81 7.11 16.67
N GLY A 43 -3.47 6.03 16.25
CA GLY A 43 -4.88 6.06 15.84
C GLY A 43 -5.13 6.48 14.39
N PHE A 44 -4.08 6.70 13.59
CA PHE A 44 -4.21 7.08 12.19
C PHE A 44 -4.35 5.88 11.26
N TYR A 45 -5.27 5.96 10.30
CA TYR A 45 -5.41 4.94 9.27
C TYR A 45 -4.23 4.98 8.29
N ASN A 46 -3.68 3.80 8.04
CA ASN A 46 -2.57 3.52 7.14
C ASN A 46 -3.06 2.55 6.08
N LEU A 47 -2.80 2.87 4.82
CA LEU A 47 -3.12 1.99 3.71
C LEU A 47 -1.84 1.48 3.06
N LEU A 48 -1.68 0.18 3.09
CA LEU A 48 -0.52 -0.51 2.57
C LEU A 48 -0.92 -1.30 1.33
N PHE A 49 -0.17 -1.10 0.25
CA PHE A 49 -0.36 -1.75 -1.03
C PHE A 49 0.75 -2.78 -1.20
N PHE A 50 0.38 -4.03 -1.43
CA PHE A 50 1.32 -5.08 -1.77
C PHE A 50 1.19 -5.41 -3.24
N ARG A 51 2.33 -5.45 -3.91
CA ARG A 51 2.41 -5.86 -5.31
C ARG A 51 3.54 -6.85 -5.51
N GLU A 52 3.18 -8.06 -5.89
CA GLU A 52 4.13 -9.06 -6.38
C GLU A 52 4.16 -9.01 -7.90
N SER A 53 5.17 -8.33 -8.45
CA SER A 53 5.33 -8.17 -9.89
C SER A 53 6.79 -7.97 -10.23
N LYS A 54 7.30 -8.68 -11.24
CA LYS A 54 8.69 -8.55 -11.75
C LYS A 54 8.94 -7.27 -12.57
N SER A 55 7.88 -6.53 -12.87
CA SER A 55 7.94 -5.33 -13.70
C SER A 55 8.22 -4.07 -12.89
N ARG A 56 9.00 -3.15 -13.49
CA ARG A 56 9.31 -1.83 -12.93
C ARG A 56 8.04 -1.04 -12.62
N PHE A 57 8.00 -0.45 -11.42
CA PHE A 57 6.92 0.44 -11.02
C PHE A 57 7.08 1.83 -11.66
N VAL A 58 6.01 2.34 -12.28
CA VAL A 58 5.98 3.62 -13.01
C VAL A 58 4.92 4.56 -12.45
N ASN A 59 5.02 5.86 -12.75
CA ASN A 59 4.14 6.89 -12.15
C ASN A 59 2.65 6.65 -12.44
N LYS A 60 2.33 6.13 -13.64
CA LYS A 60 0.96 5.79 -14.04
C LYS A 60 0.31 4.76 -13.11
N GLU A 61 1.10 3.82 -12.57
CA GLU A 61 0.61 2.87 -11.56
C GLU A 61 0.30 3.59 -10.25
N LEU A 62 1.14 4.54 -9.84
CA LEU A 62 0.92 5.30 -8.62
C LEU A 62 -0.33 6.17 -8.68
N GLU A 63 -0.58 6.82 -9.82
CA GLU A 63 -1.81 7.61 -10.03
C GLU A 63 -3.06 6.75 -9.86
N GLU A 64 -3.04 5.52 -10.37
CA GLU A 64 -4.11 4.55 -10.15
C GLU A 64 -4.25 4.19 -8.66
N LEU A 65 -3.14 3.93 -7.96
CA LEU A 65 -3.17 3.66 -6.52
C LEU A 65 -3.71 4.86 -5.71
N LYS A 66 -3.43 6.10 -6.13
CA LYS A 66 -3.99 7.31 -5.51
C LYS A 66 -5.51 7.38 -5.71
N LYS A 67 -6.02 7.07 -6.90
CA LYS A 67 -7.47 6.99 -7.15
C LYS A 67 -8.13 5.92 -6.29
N ILE A 68 -7.53 4.73 -6.21
CA ILE A 68 -8.02 3.65 -5.36
C ILE A 68 -8.03 4.07 -3.90
N SER A 69 -6.97 4.75 -3.44
CA SER A 69 -6.90 5.29 -2.09
C SER A 69 -8.05 6.24 -1.79
N GLN A 70 -8.39 7.14 -2.73
CA GLN A 70 -9.55 8.04 -2.57
C GLN A 70 -10.87 7.26 -2.50
N LEU A 71 -11.05 6.24 -3.35
CA LEU A 71 -12.25 5.39 -3.30
C LEU A 71 -12.37 4.65 -1.97
N VAL A 72 -11.25 4.13 -1.44
CA VAL A 72 -11.22 3.48 -0.12
C VAL A 72 -11.58 4.50 0.98
N LYS A 73 -11.02 5.71 0.95
CA LYS A 73 -11.37 6.78 1.89
C LYS A 73 -12.87 7.07 1.89
N SER A 74 -13.45 7.29 0.70
CA SER A 74 -14.89 7.58 0.57
C SER A 74 -15.77 6.39 0.95
N LYS A 75 -15.36 5.15 0.64
CA LYS A 75 -16.17 3.95 0.94
C LYS A 75 -16.20 3.62 2.43
N PHE A 76 -15.08 3.81 3.12
CA PHE A 76 -14.97 3.49 4.55
C PHE A 76 -15.15 4.71 5.46
N ASP A 77 -15.31 5.91 4.90
CA ASP A 77 -15.37 7.18 5.62
C ASP A 77 -14.20 7.34 6.62
N ILE A 78 -13.00 6.96 6.18
CA ILE A 78 -11.79 6.98 7.00
C ILE A 78 -10.76 7.97 6.46
N ASN A 79 -10.07 8.65 7.38
CA ASN A 79 -8.97 9.53 7.00
C ASN A 79 -7.64 8.76 6.98
N ILE A 80 -7.27 8.25 5.80
CA ILE A 80 -5.98 7.59 5.57
C ILE A 80 -4.88 8.66 5.43
N VAL A 81 -3.96 8.66 6.38
CA VAL A 81 -2.90 9.69 6.48
C VAL A 81 -1.60 9.20 5.87
N LYS A 82 -1.33 7.89 5.95
CA LYS A 82 -0.08 7.28 5.50
C LYS A 82 -0.35 6.22 4.44
N PHE A 83 0.43 6.26 3.37
CA PHE A 83 0.39 5.28 2.29
C PHE A 83 1.73 4.55 2.23
N GLY A 84 1.67 3.21 2.17
CA GLY A 84 2.86 2.38 1.99
C GLY A 84 2.70 1.51 0.74
N LEU A 85 3.74 1.37 -0.06
CA LEU A 85 3.78 0.48 -1.21
C LEU A 85 4.92 -0.51 -1.03
N PHE A 86 4.58 -1.79 -0.99
CA PHE A 86 5.48 -2.93 -0.96
C PHE A 86 5.61 -3.50 -2.37
N TYR A 87 6.85 -3.69 -2.80
CA TYR A 87 7.17 -4.21 -4.12
C TYR A 87 8.40 -5.12 -4.07
N ASN A 88 8.49 -6.03 -5.04
CA ASN A 88 9.60 -6.98 -5.20
C ASN A 88 10.44 -6.66 -6.45
N SER A 89 10.54 -5.39 -6.84
CA SER A 89 11.16 -4.97 -8.10
C SER A 89 11.51 -3.49 -8.09
N ALA A 90 12.61 -3.12 -8.75
CA ALA A 90 13.08 -1.73 -8.78
C ALA A 90 11.97 -0.72 -9.12
N ILE A 91 11.80 0.28 -8.24
CA ILE A 91 10.96 1.45 -8.51
C ILE A 91 11.76 2.49 -9.30
N CYS A 92 11.10 3.13 -10.26
CA CYS A 92 11.67 4.27 -10.94
C CYS A 92 11.91 5.42 -9.94
N SER A 93 13.16 5.86 -9.78
CA SER A 93 13.58 6.86 -8.79
C SER A 93 12.81 8.18 -8.90
N LYS A 94 12.30 8.50 -10.10
CA LYS A 94 11.46 9.67 -10.34
C LYS A 94 10.11 9.60 -9.60
N VAL A 95 9.55 8.40 -9.47
CA VAL A 95 8.31 8.16 -8.72
C VAL A 95 8.53 8.41 -7.23
N ILE A 96 9.64 7.92 -6.69
CA ILE A 96 10.03 8.10 -5.28
C ILE A 96 10.20 9.59 -4.97
N LYS A 97 10.96 10.31 -5.82
CA LYS A 97 11.21 11.75 -5.62
C LYS A 97 9.95 12.60 -5.70
N SER A 98 9.01 12.28 -6.58
CA SER A 98 7.79 13.07 -6.76
C SER A 98 6.69 12.75 -5.75
N ASN A 99 6.83 11.73 -4.90
CA ASN A 99 5.76 11.26 -4.03
C ASN A 99 6.28 10.96 -2.61
N LEU A 100 6.75 12.00 -1.93
CA LEU A 100 7.30 11.92 -0.57
C LEU A 100 6.27 11.48 0.48
N ASP A 101 4.97 11.72 0.23
CA ASP A 101 3.87 11.27 1.11
C ASP A 101 3.71 9.74 1.14
N TRP A 102 4.31 9.03 0.17
CA TRP A 102 4.23 7.59 0.04
C TRP A 102 5.53 6.95 0.53
N LYS A 103 5.39 5.95 1.41
CA LYS A 103 6.52 5.11 1.82
C LYS A 103 6.66 3.94 0.87
N PHE A 104 7.84 3.79 0.31
CA PHE A 104 8.18 2.73 -0.62
C PHE A 104 9.05 1.71 0.11
N TYR A 105 8.62 0.45 0.15
CA TYR A 105 9.30 -0.65 0.79
C TYR A 105 9.61 -1.74 -0.23
N ASP A 106 10.90 -1.99 -0.43
CA ASP A 106 11.36 -3.12 -1.24
C ASP A 106 11.54 -4.33 -0.33
N PHE A 107 11.03 -5.49 -0.74
CA PHE A 107 11.15 -6.75 0.01
C PHE A 107 11.94 -7.82 -0.76
N MET A 108 12.88 -7.39 -1.61
CA MET A 108 13.73 -8.24 -2.45
C MET A 108 14.59 -9.22 -1.65
#